data_AF-A0A3L7VGK9-F1
#
_entry.id   AF-A0A3L7VGK9-F1
#
_cell.length_a   1.000
_cell.length_b   1.000
_cell.length_c   1.000
_cell.angle_alpha   90.00
_cell.angle_beta   90.00
_cell.angle_gamma   90.00
#
_symmetry.space_group_name_H-M   'P 1'
#
loop_
_entity.id
_entity.type
_entity.pdbx_description
1 polymer ?
#
loop_
_entity_poly.entity_id
_entity_poly.type
_entity_poly.pdbx_seq_one_letter_code
_entity_poly.pdbx_strand_id
1 'polypeptide(L)'
;MAWLFPVILSSALVLTGCQTALPRLQKEEETEKDRYGVKTVGDYTSVGNAQPVPVGGIGLVVGLEGTGGEPANDANRSILEDDLRKEGVKNLKEILASPNIAMVLVSAQIPPGARRGDTIDIEVQMPPRSKGTSLKGGVLRFCKLFNYDFAKNLLPDYNGQKSMLRGHDFARGEGPLLVGFNSGDDDIKQRSGRIWSGGKVMTDLPFTLMLNPDQQSARIASQVADRINELFPSGAPGMPGLAKAQNTQAVLLQVPPQYKLNMPRYLRVVRLVPMGESGDRSRYSKKLADDLVNPSRTVIAALRLEALGQESSAVLKRALKHENPLVRFCAAESLCYLGSPSGVEELAKAALDQPMLRSYALAGLASMDEGISQIKLRELLFSNKDDELRYGAFRALRTLDATNEAVSGELLNDSFWLHEVAPEGRGLVHICTAKRAEIVLFGPKAKLQTPFTVLSGEFTITCAENDDQCTISRIASRGAETTRKSSGLALAEVLHTIASMGGFYPDALEVIEQLDRCKAIPYPVRHDALPRAVSVQELVRAGKVEAGRENQDESVILAADELGATPNLYAGPSKKSGSATLDRLLKSSKPVKDTEATANAPSKRISNPD
;
A
#
# COMPACT_ATOMS: atom_id res chain seq x y z
N MET A 1 66.32 -39.20 -31.20
CA MET A 1 65.66 -38.48 -32.30
C MET A 1 64.16 -38.68 -32.14
N ALA A 2 63.56 -37.93 -31.21
CA ALA A 2 62.84 -36.66 -31.47
C ALA A 2 61.34 -36.96 -31.68
N TRP A 3 60.52 -36.95 -30.60
CA TRP A 3 59.70 -35.82 -30.10
C TRP A 3 58.27 -35.87 -30.71
N LEU A 4 57.11 -35.63 -30.05
CA LEU A 4 56.65 -35.40 -28.66
C LEU A 4 55.08 -35.35 -28.77
N PHE A 5 54.28 -36.19 -28.09
CA PHE A 5 53.33 -35.89 -26.96
C PHE A 5 52.01 -35.09 -27.31
N PRO A 6 50.99 -34.91 -26.43
CA PRO A 6 50.56 -35.62 -25.18
C PRO A 6 49.01 -35.67 -24.88
N VAL A 7 48.68 -36.24 -23.69
CA VAL A 7 47.51 -36.01 -22.76
C VAL A 7 46.18 -36.75 -23.04
N ILE A 8 45.85 -37.87 -22.36
CA ILE A 8 45.28 -38.05 -20.98
C ILE A 8 43.90 -37.41 -20.79
N LEU A 9 42.84 -38.23 -20.64
CA LEU A 9 41.86 -38.01 -19.58
C LEU A 9 41.10 -39.30 -19.22
N SER A 10 41.40 -39.79 -18.04
CA SER A 10 40.60 -40.71 -17.23
C SER A 10 39.23 -40.10 -16.92
N SER A 11 38.15 -40.88 -17.03
CA SER A 11 36.88 -40.54 -16.39
C SER A 11 36.19 -41.79 -15.83
N ALA A 12 35.90 -41.71 -14.54
CA ALA A 12 35.32 -42.71 -13.68
C ALA A 12 33.78 -42.70 -13.74
N LEU A 13 33.19 -43.84 -13.41
CA LEU A 13 31.75 -44.04 -13.19
C LEU A 13 31.11 -42.97 -12.29
N VAL A 14 29.98 -42.40 -12.73
CA VAL A 14 28.91 -41.91 -11.85
C VAL A 14 27.54 -42.20 -12.48
N LEU A 15 26.81 -43.11 -11.82
CA LEU A 15 25.36 -43.23 -11.64
C LEU A 15 24.42 -42.76 -12.77
N THR A 16 23.82 -43.75 -13.44
CA THR A 16 22.67 -43.64 -14.34
C THR A 16 21.41 -43.18 -13.59
N GLY A 17 21.04 -41.90 -13.75
CA GLY A 17 19.69 -41.40 -13.49
C GLY A 17 18.87 -41.45 -14.78
N CYS A 18 17.89 -42.36 -14.86
CA CYS A 18 16.90 -42.38 -15.92
C CYS A 18 16.02 -41.12 -15.83
N GLN A 19 16.33 -40.11 -16.64
CA GLN A 19 15.41 -39.03 -16.96
C GLN A 19 14.39 -39.56 -17.98
N THR A 20 13.24 -40.01 -17.50
CA THR A 20 12.05 -40.10 -18.36
C THR A 20 11.57 -38.69 -18.63
N ALA A 21 12.00 -38.13 -19.76
CA ALA A 21 11.42 -36.92 -20.33
C ALA A 21 9.95 -37.20 -20.66
N LEU A 22 9.03 -36.67 -19.85
CA LEU A 22 7.64 -36.52 -20.25
C LEU A 22 7.62 -35.61 -21.49
N PRO A 23 7.00 -36.02 -22.60
CA PRO A 23 6.93 -35.18 -23.78
C PRO A 23 6.06 -33.98 -23.44
N ARG A 24 6.69 -32.80 -23.31
CA ARG A 24 6.01 -31.52 -23.35
C ARG A 24 5.31 -31.44 -24.70
N LEU A 25 3.99 -31.62 -24.72
CA LEU A 25 3.13 -31.13 -25.80
C LEU A 25 3.15 -29.60 -25.76
N GLN A 26 4.26 -29.01 -26.19
CA GLN A 26 4.31 -27.59 -26.57
C GLN A 26 3.70 -27.50 -27.96
N LYS A 27 2.39 -27.34 -28.02
CA LYS A 27 1.76 -26.66 -29.15
C LYS A 27 2.34 -25.25 -29.13
N GLU A 28 3.00 -24.80 -30.19
CA GLU A 28 3.51 -23.44 -30.30
C GLU A 28 2.38 -22.46 -29.92
N GLU A 29 2.53 -21.76 -28.79
CA GLU A 29 1.58 -20.76 -28.36
C GLU A 29 1.71 -19.57 -29.33
N GLU A 30 0.71 -19.44 -30.21
CA GLU A 30 0.51 -18.24 -31.03
C GLU A 30 0.59 -17.00 -30.13
N THR A 31 1.52 -16.09 -30.42
CA THR A 31 1.69 -14.90 -29.58
C THR A 31 0.45 -14.00 -29.70
N GLU A 32 0.13 -13.22 -28.66
CA GLU A 32 -1.00 -12.28 -28.72
C GLU A 32 -0.93 -11.35 -29.95
N LYS A 33 0.29 -10.95 -30.31
CA LYS A 33 0.55 -10.07 -31.45
C LYS A 33 0.16 -10.72 -32.78
N ASP A 34 0.47 -12.00 -32.95
CA ASP A 34 0.15 -12.78 -34.15
C ASP A 34 -1.37 -13.01 -34.25
N ARG A 35 -2.01 -13.27 -33.11
CA ARG A 35 -3.44 -13.60 -33.04
C ARG A 35 -4.35 -12.45 -33.44
N TYR A 36 -4.10 -11.28 -32.87
CA TYR A 36 -4.97 -10.12 -33.05
C TYR A 36 -4.56 -9.25 -34.24
N GLY A 37 -3.26 -9.09 -34.51
CA GLY A 37 -2.75 -8.25 -35.60
C GLY A 37 -3.02 -6.75 -35.42
N VAL A 38 -3.48 -6.32 -34.24
CA VAL A 38 -3.80 -4.93 -33.93
C VAL A 38 -2.71 -4.35 -33.04
N LYS A 39 -2.12 -3.23 -33.48
CA LYS A 39 -1.19 -2.48 -32.65
C LYS A 39 -1.93 -1.70 -31.56
N THR A 40 -1.43 -1.75 -30.33
CA THR A 40 -2.00 -1.07 -29.17
C THR A 40 -1.07 0.01 -28.62
N VAL A 41 -1.56 0.88 -27.73
CA VAL A 41 -0.73 1.86 -27.02
C VAL A 41 0.51 1.22 -26.38
N GLY A 42 0.38 0.00 -25.85
CA GLY A 42 1.48 -0.75 -25.26
C GLY A 42 2.57 -1.19 -26.23
N ASP A 43 2.31 -1.24 -27.54
CA ASP A 43 3.32 -1.49 -28.57
C ASP A 43 4.17 -0.25 -28.86
N TYR A 44 3.61 0.94 -28.61
CA TYR A 44 4.27 2.23 -28.85
C TYR A 44 4.93 2.80 -27.59
N THR A 45 4.60 2.27 -26.42
CA THR A 45 4.96 2.88 -25.13
C THR A 45 5.39 1.88 -24.07
N SER A 46 6.19 2.37 -23.13
CA SER A 46 6.50 1.72 -21.86
C SER A 46 5.98 2.57 -20.70
N VAL A 47 5.68 1.94 -19.56
CA VAL A 47 5.17 2.67 -18.39
C VAL A 47 6.33 3.18 -17.55
N GLY A 48 6.44 4.49 -17.44
CA GLY A 48 7.28 5.24 -16.50
C GLY A 48 6.48 5.76 -15.30
N ASN A 49 7.21 6.20 -14.27
CA ASN A 49 6.65 6.74 -13.03
C ASN A 49 5.64 5.80 -12.32
N ALA A 50 5.83 4.49 -12.45
CA ALA A 50 4.97 3.47 -11.83
C ALA A 50 5.52 2.93 -10.50
N GLN A 51 6.51 3.62 -9.91
CA GLN A 51 7.09 3.26 -8.62
C GLN A 51 6.68 4.29 -7.56
N PRO A 52 6.52 3.88 -6.29
CA PRO A 52 6.32 4.83 -5.21
C PRO A 52 7.43 5.88 -5.16
N VAL A 53 7.06 7.14 -4.93
CA VAL A 53 8.02 8.23 -4.78
C VAL A 53 8.35 8.41 -3.30
N PRO A 54 9.61 8.16 -2.90
CA PRO A 54 10.05 8.40 -1.53
C PRO A 54 10.09 9.91 -1.26
N VAL A 55 9.49 10.32 -0.14
CA VAL A 55 9.58 11.70 0.34
C VAL A 55 9.99 11.73 1.80
N GLY A 56 10.63 12.81 2.21
CA GLY A 56 11.01 13.00 3.61
C GLY A 56 11.14 14.46 4.01
N GLY A 57 11.31 14.68 5.30
CA GLY A 57 11.48 16.00 5.88
C GLY A 57 11.98 15.89 7.31
N ILE A 58 12.17 17.05 7.93
CA ILE A 58 12.54 17.16 9.34
C ILE A 58 11.39 17.86 10.04
N GLY A 59 10.89 17.24 11.10
CA GLY A 59 9.69 17.66 11.80
C GLY A 59 9.93 17.88 13.29
N LEU A 60 8.90 18.40 13.95
CA LEU A 60 8.86 18.63 15.38
C LEU A 60 7.69 17.87 15.99
N VAL A 61 7.98 17.01 16.97
CA VAL A 61 6.97 16.33 17.79
C VAL A 61 6.84 17.09 19.09
N VAL A 62 5.60 17.38 19.47
CA VAL A 62 5.24 18.13 20.69
C VAL A 62 4.30 17.31 21.56
N GLY A 63 4.11 17.73 22.81
CA GLY A 63 3.21 17.05 23.75
C GLY A 63 3.81 15.81 24.39
N LEU A 64 5.14 15.65 24.32
CA LEU A 64 5.84 14.57 25.00
C LEU A 64 5.89 14.84 26.50
N GLU A 65 5.84 13.80 27.32
CA GLU A 65 5.82 13.91 28.79
C GLU A 65 7.24 13.82 29.37
N GLY A 66 8.11 14.75 28.96
CA GLY A 66 9.50 14.77 29.37
C GLY A 66 10.36 13.62 28.79
N THR A 67 9.87 12.96 27.74
CA THR A 67 10.56 11.89 27.00
C THR A 67 11.18 12.37 25.70
N GLY A 68 11.01 13.66 25.37
CA GLY A 68 11.72 14.34 24.29
C GLY A 68 13.15 14.68 24.70
N GLY A 69 13.76 15.60 23.96
CA GLY A 69 15.12 16.01 24.28
C GLY A 69 15.73 16.91 23.23
N GLU A 70 16.73 17.66 23.67
CA GLU A 70 17.43 18.60 22.81
C GLU A 70 18.08 17.89 21.61
N PRO A 71 17.84 18.35 20.36
CA PRO A 71 18.47 17.79 19.20
C PRO A 71 19.98 18.04 19.19
N ALA A 72 20.73 17.05 18.72
CA ALA A 72 22.16 17.21 18.48
C ALA A 72 22.42 18.39 17.50
N ASN A 73 23.55 19.08 17.69
CA ASN A 73 23.99 20.12 16.76
C ASN A 73 24.52 19.47 15.48
N ASP A 74 23.62 19.19 14.54
CA ASP A 74 23.92 18.61 13.23
C ASP A 74 23.18 19.33 12.09
N ALA A 75 23.40 18.88 10.86
CA ALA A 75 22.78 19.48 9.67
C ALA A 75 21.24 19.42 9.71
N ASN A 76 20.65 18.41 10.36
CA ASN A 76 19.20 18.27 10.46
C ASN A 76 18.62 19.35 11.39
N ARG A 77 19.30 19.65 12.50
CA ARG A 77 18.93 20.78 13.37
C ARG A 77 18.96 22.11 12.62
N SER A 78 20.01 22.37 11.84
CA SER A 78 20.12 23.62 11.06
C SER A 78 18.98 23.75 10.05
N ILE A 79 18.63 22.69 9.32
CA ILE A 79 17.50 22.68 8.38
C ILE A 79 16.18 22.96 9.08
N LEU A 80 15.95 22.32 10.23
CA LEU A 80 14.73 22.53 11.03
C LEU A 80 14.64 23.97 11.53
N GLU A 81 15.72 24.53 12.08
CA GLU A 81 15.73 25.91 12.55
C GLU A 81 15.45 26.90 11.41
N ASP A 82 16.03 26.69 10.22
CA ASP A 82 15.80 27.54 9.05
C ASP A 82 14.33 27.48 8.59
N ASP A 83 13.73 26.29 8.54
CA ASP A 83 12.33 26.12 8.17
C ASP A 83 11.40 26.76 9.22
N LEU A 84 11.66 26.56 10.52
CA LEU A 84 10.87 27.20 11.60
C LEU A 84 11.02 28.74 11.61
N ARG A 85 12.21 29.28 11.28
CA ARG A 85 12.40 30.73 11.13
C ARG A 85 11.55 31.29 9.98
N LYS A 86 11.49 30.58 8.84
CA LYS A 86 10.63 30.97 7.70
C LYS A 86 9.15 30.92 8.05
N GLU A 87 8.75 30.03 8.96
CA GLU A 87 7.39 29.96 9.50
C GLU A 87 7.11 31.01 10.59
N GLY A 88 8.10 31.84 10.96
CA GLY A 88 7.95 32.92 11.93
C GLY A 88 7.98 32.48 13.39
N VAL A 89 8.44 31.25 13.67
CA VAL A 89 8.55 30.72 15.04
C VAL A 89 9.66 31.46 15.79
N LYS A 90 9.31 32.03 16.95
CA LYS A 90 10.22 32.74 17.85
C LYS A 90 10.78 31.79 18.92
N ASN A 91 11.86 32.20 19.60
CA ASN A 91 12.46 31.48 20.73
C ASN A 91 12.86 30.01 20.44
N LEU A 92 13.39 29.76 19.24
CA LEU A 92 13.76 28.40 18.80
C LEU A 92 14.67 27.65 19.76
N LYS A 93 15.63 28.33 20.39
CA LYS A 93 16.54 27.71 21.37
C LYS A 93 15.78 27.14 22.57
N GLU A 94 14.80 27.88 23.09
CA GLU A 94 13.98 27.43 24.23
C GLU A 94 13.08 26.27 23.83
N ILE A 95 12.44 26.36 22.67
CA ILE A 95 11.56 25.32 22.13
C ILE A 95 12.34 24.02 21.94
N LEU A 96 13.49 24.07 21.27
CA LEU A 96 14.29 22.88 20.99
C LEU A 96 14.96 22.30 22.25
N ALA A 97 15.18 23.10 23.30
CA ALA A 97 15.70 22.62 24.57
C ALA A 97 14.64 21.96 25.47
N SER A 98 13.35 22.11 25.15
CA SER A 98 12.26 21.56 25.96
C SER A 98 12.27 20.02 25.98
N PRO A 99 12.14 19.38 27.15
CA PRO A 99 12.05 17.92 27.25
C PRO A 99 10.70 17.38 26.74
N ASN A 100 9.74 18.25 26.44
CA ASN A 100 8.41 17.89 25.92
C ASN A 100 8.35 17.93 24.39
N ILE A 101 9.50 18.15 23.75
CA ILE A 101 9.65 18.33 22.32
C ILE A 101 10.77 17.42 21.81
N ALA A 102 10.60 16.88 20.61
CA ALA A 102 11.64 16.13 19.93
C ALA A 102 11.72 16.53 18.46
N MET A 103 12.94 16.75 17.97
CA MET A 103 13.21 16.77 16.53
C MET A 103 13.12 15.34 15.98
N VAL A 104 12.44 15.18 14.86
CA VAL A 104 12.24 13.88 14.22
C VAL A 104 12.55 13.93 12.73
N LEU A 105 12.98 12.79 12.21
CA LEU A 105 13.03 12.51 10.78
C LEU A 105 11.65 11.98 10.37
N VAL A 106 11.11 12.54 9.29
CA VAL A 106 9.79 12.17 8.78
C VAL A 106 9.97 11.61 7.38
N SER A 107 9.40 10.45 7.10
CA SER A 107 9.41 9.85 5.77
C SER A 107 8.04 9.31 5.39
N ALA A 108 7.74 9.33 4.09
CA ALA A 108 6.54 8.74 3.54
C ALA A 108 6.81 8.19 2.13
N GLN A 109 5.88 7.41 1.61
CA GLN A 109 5.90 6.90 0.25
C GLN A 109 4.63 7.35 -0.45
N ILE A 110 4.77 8.11 -1.52
CA ILE A 110 3.64 8.53 -2.34
C ILE A 110 3.37 7.44 -3.37
N PRO A 111 2.18 6.81 -3.39
CA PRO A 111 1.88 5.80 -4.39
C PRO A 111 1.88 6.42 -5.80
N PRO A 112 2.29 5.66 -6.83
CA PRO A 112 2.24 6.17 -8.19
C PRO A 112 0.77 6.41 -8.61
N GLY A 113 0.51 7.43 -9.42
CA GLY A 113 -0.85 7.81 -9.79
C GLY A 113 -1.61 8.60 -8.71
N ALA A 114 -0.95 8.95 -7.59
CA ALA A 114 -1.56 9.78 -6.54
C ALA A 114 -1.96 11.17 -7.06
N ARG A 115 -3.09 11.67 -6.56
CA ARG A 115 -3.59 13.02 -6.81
C ARG A 115 -3.36 13.91 -5.60
N ARG A 116 -3.32 15.22 -5.84
CA ARG A 116 -3.38 16.23 -4.77
C ARG A 116 -4.58 15.93 -3.86
N GLY A 117 -4.31 15.91 -2.56
CA GLY A 117 -5.30 15.61 -1.52
C GLY A 117 -5.35 14.14 -1.10
N ASP A 118 -4.77 13.21 -1.88
CA ASP A 118 -4.66 11.81 -1.45
C ASP A 118 -3.88 11.71 -0.14
N THR A 119 -4.31 10.81 0.72
CA THR A 119 -3.66 10.57 2.01
C THR A 119 -2.57 9.53 1.90
N ILE A 120 -1.50 9.70 2.69
CA ILE A 120 -0.39 8.75 2.78
C ILE A 120 -0.02 8.50 4.24
N ASP A 121 0.51 7.31 4.49
CA ASP A 121 1.06 6.97 5.80
C ASP A 121 2.43 7.65 5.98
N ILE A 122 2.68 8.10 7.21
CA ILE A 122 3.93 8.74 7.61
C ILE A 122 4.64 7.86 8.61
N GLU A 123 5.95 7.75 8.43
CA GLU A 123 6.89 7.18 9.41
C GLU A 123 7.68 8.32 10.04
N VAL A 124 7.83 8.25 11.36
CA VAL A 124 8.50 9.26 12.17
C VAL A 124 9.53 8.55 13.04
N GLN A 125 10.76 9.06 13.09
CA GLN A 125 11.81 8.49 13.90
C GLN A 125 12.70 9.56 14.50
N MET A 126 13.08 9.39 15.77
CA MET A 126 14.10 10.24 16.37
C MET A 126 15.46 10.00 15.71
N PRO A 127 16.26 11.05 15.44
CA PRO A 127 17.64 10.89 15.01
C PRO A 127 18.44 10.04 16.01
N PRO A 128 19.43 9.23 15.57
CA PRO A 128 20.14 8.28 16.43
C PRO A 128 20.79 8.94 17.65
N ARG A 129 21.36 10.13 17.46
CA ARG A 129 22.04 10.94 18.49
C ARG A 129 21.10 11.82 19.33
N SER A 130 19.78 11.66 19.18
CA SER A 130 18.81 12.37 20.01
C SER A 130 18.88 11.89 21.47
N LYS A 131 18.77 12.82 22.42
CA LYS A 131 18.65 12.53 23.86
C LYS A 131 17.24 12.05 24.26
N GLY A 132 16.26 12.15 23.37
CA GLY A 132 14.89 11.70 23.63
C GLY A 132 14.79 10.18 23.73
N THR A 133 13.92 9.74 24.64
CA THR A 133 13.71 8.33 24.99
C THR A 133 12.44 7.73 24.41
N SER A 134 11.37 8.53 24.22
CA SER A 134 10.12 8.05 23.64
C SER A 134 9.33 9.14 22.92
N LEU A 135 8.68 8.75 21.82
CA LEU A 135 7.72 9.55 21.07
C LEU A 135 6.26 9.32 21.53
N LYS A 136 6.01 8.44 22.50
CA LYS A 136 4.65 8.07 22.96
C LYS A 136 3.89 9.32 23.43
N GLY A 137 2.62 9.43 23.04
CA GLY A 137 1.77 10.59 23.34
C GLY A 137 2.07 11.84 22.49
N GLY A 138 3.11 11.81 21.67
CA GLY A 138 3.51 12.95 20.85
C GLY A 138 2.62 13.20 19.64
N VAL A 139 2.54 14.46 19.23
CA VAL A 139 1.87 14.91 18.01
C VAL A 139 2.91 15.54 17.09
N LEU A 140 2.98 15.06 15.84
CA LEU A 140 3.78 15.70 14.80
C LEU A 140 3.12 17.01 14.37
N ARG A 141 3.84 18.11 14.51
CA ARG A 141 3.47 19.40 13.92
C ARG A 141 3.66 19.35 12.41
N PHE A 142 2.94 20.22 11.70
CA PHE A 142 3.03 20.40 10.26
C PHE A 142 4.49 20.29 9.76
N CYS A 143 4.72 19.31 8.88
CA CYS A 143 6.03 19.01 8.32
C CYS A 143 5.89 18.86 6.81
N LYS A 144 6.66 19.65 6.04
CA LYS A 144 6.72 19.50 4.58
C LYS A 144 7.64 18.35 4.21
N LEU A 145 7.22 17.55 3.23
CA LEU A 145 7.95 16.40 2.73
C LEU A 145 8.36 16.62 1.28
N PHE A 146 9.64 16.37 1.01
CA PHE A 146 10.33 16.63 -0.24
C PHE A 146 10.85 15.34 -0.82
N ASN A 147 10.92 15.27 -2.15
CA ASN A 147 11.79 14.30 -2.77
C ASN A 147 13.25 14.77 -2.59
N TYR A 148 14.13 13.83 -2.27
CA TYR A 148 15.55 14.09 -2.17
C TYR A 148 16.28 13.24 -3.19
N ASP A 149 17.07 13.90 -4.01
CA ASP A 149 17.99 13.24 -4.92
C ASP A 149 19.41 13.78 -4.73
N PHE A 150 20.41 13.01 -5.15
CA PHE A 150 21.79 13.47 -5.14
C PHE A 150 22.02 14.38 -6.34
N ALA A 151 22.77 15.47 -6.16
CA ALA A 151 23.16 16.36 -7.25
C ALA A 151 23.76 15.61 -8.46
N LYS A 152 24.48 14.50 -8.19
CA LYS A 152 25.09 13.63 -9.20
C LYS A 152 24.07 12.83 -10.05
N ASN A 153 22.89 12.51 -9.51
CA ASN A 153 21.85 11.80 -10.26
C ASN A 153 21.07 12.74 -11.20
N LEU A 154 20.97 14.02 -10.83
CA LEU A 154 20.27 15.06 -11.59
C LEU A 154 21.17 15.68 -12.67
N LEU A 155 22.49 15.71 -12.43
CA LEU A 155 23.50 16.23 -13.36
C LEU A 155 24.66 15.21 -13.39
N PRO A 156 24.75 14.35 -14.42
CA PRO A 156 25.81 13.34 -14.54
C PRO A 156 27.24 13.92 -14.46
N ASP A 157 27.40 15.17 -14.91
CA ASP A 157 28.68 15.89 -14.96
C ASP A 157 28.96 16.75 -13.71
N TYR A 158 28.16 16.62 -12.64
CA TYR A 158 28.33 17.41 -11.42
C TYR A 158 29.52 16.91 -10.57
N ASN A 159 30.62 17.66 -10.61
CA ASN A 159 31.85 17.43 -9.83
C ASN A 159 31.89 18.15 -8.46
N GLY A 160 30.76 18.66 -7.97
CA GLY A 160 30.65 19.29 -6.65
C GLY A 160 30.55 18.31 -5.49
N GLN A 161 30.41 18.84 -4.27
CA GLN A 161 30.21 18.03 -3.06
C GLN A 161 28.96 17.13 -3.24
N LYS A 162 28.99 15.88 -2.76
CA LYS A 162 27.82 14.97 -2.77
C LYS A 162 26.75 15.45 -1.78
N SER A 163 26.18 16.62 -2.03
CA SER A 163 25.08 17.17 -1.27
C SER A 163 23.76 16.64 -1.81
N MET A 164 22.82 16.47 -0.90
CA MET A 164 21.46 16.06 -1.18
C MET A 164 20.70 17.32 -1.61
N LEU A 165 20.10 17.30 -2.81
CA LEU A 165 19.29 18.41 -3.29
C LEU A 165 17.84 18.19 -2.85
N ARG A 166 17.30 19.17 -2.13
CA ARG A 166 15.88 19.25 -1.78
C ARG A 166 15.11 19.59 -3.06
N GLY A 167 14.28 18.66 -3.52
CA GLY A 167 13.38 18.88 -4.66
C GLY A 167 12.14 19.68 -4.28
N HIS A 168 11.07 19.51 -5.05
CA HIS A 168 9.77 20.13 -4.78
C HIS A 168 9.09 19.53 -3.53
N ASP A 169 8.19 20.30 -2.94
CA ASP A 169 7.26 19.83 -1.91
C ASP A 169 6.19 18.93 -2.54
N PHE A 170 6.23 17.65 -2.19
CA PHE A 170 5.34 16.64 -2.75
C PHE A 170 4.22 16.26 -1.79
N ALA A 171 4.48 16.34 -0.48
CA ALA A 171 3.49 16.04 0.54
C ALA A 171 3.72 16.90 1.79
N ARG A 172 2.74 16.88 2.68
CA ARG A 172 2.86 17.41 4.04
C ARG A 172 2.35 16.38 5.03
N GLY A 173 2.78 16.47 6.28
CA GLY A 173 2.41 15.55 7.33
C GLY A 173 2.16 16.23 8.67
N GLU A 174 1.13 15.76 9.38
CA GLU A 174 0.78 16.20 10.73
C GLU A 174 -0.09 15.15 11.42
N GLY A 175 -0.13 15.16 12.75
CA GLY A 175 -1.06 14.34 13.52
C GLY A 175 -0.44 13.55 14.68
N PRO A 176 -1.29 12.86 15.46
CA PRO A 176 -0.86 12.06 16.61
C PRO A 176 -0.04 10.84 16.18
N LEU A 177 0.98 10.50 16.96
CA LEU A 177 1.88 9.38 16.66
C LEU A 177 1.38 8.07 17.25
N LEU A 178 1.38 7.03 16.42
CA LEU A 178 1.25 5.64 16.83
C LEU A 178 2.65 5.07 17.08
N VAL A 179 3.01 4.94 18.35
CA VAL A 179 4.34 4.45 18.81
C VAL A 179 4.20 3.02 19.31
N GLY A 180 5.22 2.19 19.11
CA GLY A 180 5.19 0.78 19.54
C GLY A 180 4.85 -0.25 18.45
N PHE A 181 4.45 0.18 17.25
CA PHE A 181 4.04 -0.72 16.15
C PHE A 181 5.17 -1.36 15.34
N ASN A 182 6.41 -0.87 15.48
CA ASN A 182 7.52 -1.35 14.68
C ASN A 182 8.09 -2.67 15.24
N SER A 183 8.56 -3.54 14.35
CA SER A 183 9.32 -4.73 14.75
C SER A 183 10.74 -4.32 15.15
N GLY A 184 11.25 -4.80 16.29
CA GLY A 184 12.59 -4.48 16.75
C GLY A 184 12.70 -4.45 18.27
N ASP A 185 13.85 -3.95 18.74
CA ASP A 185 14.11 -3.70 20.15
C ASP A 185 13.18 -2.61 20.71
N ASP A 186 12.85 -2.68 22.00
CA ASP A 186 11.86 -1.79 22.62
C ASP A 186 12.31 -0.33 22.58
N ASP A 187 13.60 -0.05 22.65
CA ASP A 187 14.16 1.29 22.45
C ASP A 187 13.85 1.86 21.07
N ILE A 188 13.91 1.03 20.01
CA ILE A 188 13.58 1.46 18.64
C ILE A 188 12.07 1.70 18.53
N LYS A 189 11.26 0.85 19.16
CA LYS A 189 9.79 0.99 19.17
C LYS A 189 9.33 2.27 19.85
N GLN A 190 10.00 2.69 20.91
CA GLN A 190 9.66 3.92 21.64
C GLN A 190 10.12 5.17 20.90
N ARG A 191 11.24 5.10 20.15
CA ARG A 191 11.82 6.24 19.41
C ARG A 191 11.36 6.33 17.96
N SER A 192 10.42 5.49 17.55
CA SER A 192 9.79 5.51 16.22
C SER A 192 8.27 5.43 16.33
N GLY A 193 7.58 6.08 15.40
CA GLY A 193 6.13 6.10 15.34
C GLY A 193 5.63 6.21 13.90
N ARG A 194 4.32 6.04 13.75
CA ARG A 194 3.63 6.19 12.46
C ARG A 194 2.42 7.08 12.61
N ILE A 195 2.03 7.74 11.53
CA ILE A 195 0.76 8.46 11.43
C ILE A 195 0.06 7.93 10.19
N TRP A 196 -0.95 7.09 10.38
CA TRP A 196 -1.69 6.52 9.27
C TRP A 196 -2.61 7.54 8.64
N SER A 197 -2.55 7.63 7.31
CA SER A 197 -3.25 8.67 6.53
C SER A 197 -3.00 10.12 7.02
N GLY A 198 -1.94 10.36 7.80
CA GLY A 198 -1.60 11.69 8.33
C GLY A 198 -0.87 12.58 7.34
N GLY A 199 -0.40 12.01 6.23
CA GLY A 199 0.17 12.75 5.13
C GLY A 199 -0.87 13.14 4.09
N LYS A 200 -0.71 14.32 3.48
CA LYS A 200 -1.49 14.76 2.32
C LYS A 200 -0.57 15.07 1.17
N VAL A 201 -0.83 14.46 0.01
CA VAL A 201 -0.15 14.73 -1.24
C VAL A 201 -0.51 16.13 -1.72
N MET A 202 0.50 16.93 -2.06
CA MET A 202 0.36 18.34 -2.45
C MET A 202 0.44 18.55 -3.96
N THR A 203 0.92 17.55 -4.71
CA THR A 203 1.14 17.65 -6.16
C THR A 203 0.63 16.39 -6.82
N ASP A 204 0.08 16.49 -8.03
CA ASP A 204 -0.33 15.29 -8.77
C ASP A 204 0.91 14.53 -9.25
N LEU A 205 0.91 13.20 -9.06
CA LEU A 205 1.91 12.29 -9.62
C LEU A 205 1.26 11.40 -10.68
N PRO A 206 0.98 11.93 -11.88
CA PRO A 206 0.46 11.11 -12.97
C PRO A 206 1.47 10.02 -13.38
N PHE A 207 0.95 8.92 -13.93
CA PHE A 207 1.79 7.97 -14.65
C PHE A 207 2.35 8.63 -15.92
N THR A 208 3.47 8.12 -16.41
CA THR A 208 4.04 8.57 -17.69
C THR A 208 4.09 7.40 -18.64
N LEU A 209 3.47 7.52 -19.81
CA LEU A 209 3.72 6.60 -20.92
C LEU A 209 4.89 7.15 -21.73
N MET A 210 6.00 6.41 -21.73
CA MET A 210 7.22 6.76 -22.44
C MET A 210 7.19 6.11 -23.81
N LEU A 211 7.19 6.93 -24.86
CA LEU A 211 7.21 6.45 -26.24
C LEU A 211 8.54 5.73 -26.51
N ASN A 212 8.43 4.57 -27.16
CA ASN A 212 9.59 3.80 -27.59
C ASN A 212 10.46 4.64 -28.53
N PRO A 213 11.81 4.47 -28.54
CA PRO A 213 12.72 5.34 -29.28
C PRO A 213 12.37 5.53 -30.77
N ASP A 214 11.88 4.48 -31.43
CA ASP A 214 11.44 4.45 -32.83
C ASP A 214 10.07 5.10 -33.08
N GLN A 215 9.34 5.43 -32.01
CA GLN A 215 7.99 6.00 -32.06
C GLN A 215 7.94 7.45 -31.56
N GLN A 216 9.06 8.03 -31.12
CA GLN A 216 9.11 9.38 -30.53
C GLN A 216 8.78 10.47 -31.55
N SER A 217 7.52 10.89 -31.60
CA SER A 217 7.05 11.99 -32.44
C SER A 217 5.87 12.70 -31.78
N ALA A 218 5.72 14.00 -32.05
CA ALA A 218 4.59 14.77 -31.54
C ALA A 218 3.24 14.18 -32.04
N ARG A 219 3.19 13.71 -33.29
CA ARG A 219 2.00 13.09 -33.87
C ARG A 219 1.57 11.83 -33.12
N ILE A 220 2.51 10.91 -32.85
CA ILE A 220 2.22 9.65 -32.14
C ILE A 220 1.84 9.95 -30.69
N ALA A 221 2.54 10.87 -30.02
CA ALA A 221 2.22 11.25 -28.64
C ALA A 221 0.80 11.81 -28.53
N SER A 222 0.39 12.70 -29.44
CA SER A 222 -0.99 13.20 -29.51
C SER A 222 -1.97 12.08 -29.81
N GLN A 223 -1.69 11.22 -30.80
CA GLN A 223 -2.57 10.11 -31.14
C GLN A 223 -2.79 9.14 -29.96
N VAL A 224 -1.74 8.83 -29.19
CA VAL A 224 -1.84 8.01 -27.98
C VAL A 224 -2.73 8.70 -26.95
N ALA A 225 -2.52 9.99 -26.69
CA ALA A 225 -3.33 10.75 -25.75
C ALA A 225 -4.81 10.80 -26.17
N ASP A 226 -5.08 11.07 -27.45
CA ASP A 226 -6.43 11.14 -28.00
C ASP A 226 -7.15 9.79 -27.88
N ARG A 227 -6.49 8.67 -28.23
CA ARG A 227 -7.05 7.33 -28.08
C ARG A 227 -7.42 6.97 -26.64
N ILE A 228 -6.58 7.37 -25.68
CA ILE A 228 -6.87 7.15 -24.25
C ILE A 228 -8.06 8.01 -23.82
N ASN A 229 -8.10 9.28 -24.23
CA ASN A 229 -9.19 10.20 -23.89
C ASN A 229 -10.53 9.84 -24.55
N GLU A 230 -10.51 9.22 -25.74
CA GLU A 230 -11.70 8.64 -26.38
C GLU A 230 -12.32 7.53 -25.51
N LEU A 231 -11.49 6.67 -24.92
CA LEU A 231 -11.94 5.57 -24.06
C LEU A 231 -12.37 6.05 -22.67
N PHE A 232 -11.65 7.04 -22.12
CA PHE A 232 -11.92 7.61 -20.80
C PHE A 232 -12.27 9.10 -20.91
N PRO A 233 -13.51 9.43 -21.30
CA PRO A 233 -13.95 10.81 -21.39
C PRO A 233 -13.81 11.52 -20.04
N SER A 234 -13.36 12.78 -20.07
CA SER A 234 -13.43 13.64 -18.87
C SER A 234 -14.91 13.91 -18.55
N GLY A 235 -15.31 13.65 -17.30
CA GLY A 235 -16.71 13.69 -16.88
C GLY A 235 -17.40 15.06 -16.92
N ALA A 236 -16.70 16.15 -17.21
CA ALA A 236 -17.29 17.48 -17.35
C ALA A 236 -16.75 18.22 -18.58
N PRO A 237 -17.62 18.92 -19.36
CA PRO A 237 -17.19 19.74 -20.49
C PRO A 237 -16.14 20.78 -20.08
N GLY A 238 -15.03 20.85 -20.81
CA GLY A 238 -13.94 21.81 -20.55
C GLY A 238 -12.90 21.35 -19.52
N MET A 239 -13.06 20.18 -18.88
CA MET A 239 -11.99 19.56 -18.10
C MET A 239 -10.91 18.98 -19.05
N PRO A 240 -9.62 19.14 -18.74
CA PRO A 240 -8.55 18.51 -19.49
C PRO A 240 -8.73 16.98 -19.53
N GLY A 241 -8.38 16.36 -20.65
CA GLY A 241 -8.37 14.91 -20.80
C GLY A 241 -7.44 14.24 -19.78
N LEU A 242 -7.71 12.97 -19.47
CA LEU A 242 -6.91 12.18 -18.53
C LEU A 242 -5.51 11.89 -19.07
N ALA A 243 -5.33 11.88 -20.40
CA ALA A 243 -4.05 11.76 -21.06
C ALA A 243 -3.65 13.08 -21.74
N LYS A 244 -2.38 13.47 -21.60
CA LYS A 244 -1.81 14.67 -22.22
C LYS A 244 -0.44 14.39 -22.80
N ALA A 245 -0.26 14.62 -24.10
CA ALA A 245 1.05 14.65 -24.72
C ALA A 245 1.88 15.81 -24.13
N GLN A 246 2.89 15.48 -23.35
CA GLN A 246 3.74 16.45 -22.66
C GLN A 246 4.87 16.93 -23.57
N ASN A 247 5.47 16.01 -24.33
CA ASN A 247 6.49 16.28 -25.34
C ASN A 247 6.50 15.12 -26.36
N THR A 248 7.49 15.09 -27.25
CA THR A 248 7.63 14.03 -28.28
C THR A 248 7.91 12.64 -27.72
N GLN A 249 8.23 12.52 -26.42
CA GLN A 249 8.66 11.29 -25.77
C GLN A 249 7.66 10.81 -24.70
N ALA A 250 6.81 11.69 -24.18
CA ALA A 250 6.04 11.44 -22.97
C ALA A 250 4.57 11.83 -23.12
N VAL A 251 3.68 10.92 -22.69
CA VAL A 251 2.27 11.19 -22.45
C VAL A 251 2.00 11.05 -20.95
N LEU A 252 1.54 12.12 -20.31
CA LEU A 252 1.11 12.08 -18.91
C LEU A 252 -0.27 11.44 -18.82
N LEU A 253 -0.49 10.62 -17.81
CA LEU A 253 -1.68 9.81 -17.63
C LEU A 253 -2.20 9.91 -16.20
N GLN A 254 -3.36 10.55 -16.04
CA GLN A 254 -4.10 10.60 -14.79
C GLN A 254 -4.97 9.34 -14.61
N VAL A 255 -5.23 8.97 -13.35
CA VAL A 255 -6.06 7.80 -13.01
C VAL A 255 -7.52 8.22 -12.85
N PRO A 256 -8.47 7.72 -13.65
CA PRO A 256 -9.89 8.00 -13.47
C PRO A 256 -10.44 7.45 -12.14
N PRO A 257 -11.50 8.06 -11.56
CA PRO A 257 -12.06 7.62 -10.28
C PRO A 257 -12.39 6.13 -10.21
N GLN A 258 -12.98 5.56 -11.27
CA GLN A 258 -13.36 4.14 -11.35
C GLN A 258 -12.16 3.19 -11.17
N TYR A 259 -10.95 3.61 -11.56
CA TYR A 259 -9.76 2.78 -11.45
C TYR A 259 -8.88 3.14 -10.24
N LYS A 260 -9.29 4.12 -9.41
CA LYS A 260 -8.50 4.56 -8.24
C LYS A 260 -8.23 3.42 -7.27
N LEU A 261 -9.07 2.38 -7.24
CA LEU A 261 -8.96 1.21 -6.36
C LEU A 261 -8.23 0.02 -7.00
N ASN A 262 -7.94 0.08 -8.30
CA ASN A 262 -7.19 -0.93 -9.06
C ASN A 262 -6.34 -0.31 -10.18
N MET A 263 -5.33 0.47 -9.79
CA MET A 263 -4.38 1.09 -10.72
C MET A 263 -3.61 0.08 -11.60
N PRO A 264 -3.20 -1.11 -11.11
CA PRO A 264 -2.60 -2.12 -11.98
C PRO A 264 -3.50 -2.50 -13.16
N ARG A 265 -4.81 -2.66 -12.94
CA ARG A 265 -5.77 -2.92 -14.03
C ARG A 265 -5.81 -1.76 -15.02
N TYR A 266 -5.86 -0.52 -14.54
CA TYR A 266 -5.90 0.67 -15.41
C TYR A 266 -4.75 0.67 -16.43
N LEU A 267 -3.51 0.46 -15.95
CA LEU A 267 -2.34 0.43 -16.81
C LEU A 267 -2.40 -0.71 -17.83
N ARG A 268 -2.99 -1.85 -17.48
CA ARG A 268 -3.17 -2.97 -18.42
C ARG A 268 -4.17 -2.62 -19.51
N VAL A 269 -5.31 -2.06 -19.15
CA VAL A 269 -6.35 -1.63 -20.10
C VAL A 269 -5.81 -0.55 -21.03
N VAL A 270 -5.16 0.48 -20.48
CA VAL A 270 -4.54 1.57 -21.26
C VAL A 270 -3.54 1.02 -22.28
N ARG A 271 -2.69 0.06 -21.90
CA ARG A 271 -1.74 -0.57 -22.83
C ARG A 271 -2.40 -1.40 -23.92
N LEU A 272 -3.65 -1.84 -23.73
CA LEU A 272 -4.41 -2.64 -24.69
C LEU A 272 -5.31 -1.80 -25.61
N VAL A 273 -5.35 -0.47 -25.44
CA VAL A 273 -6.11 0.45 -26.30
C VAL A 273 -5.59 0.37 -27.74
N PRO A 274 -6.43 0.05 -28.73
CA PRO A 274 -6.01 -0.02 -30.13
C PRO A 274 -5.61 1.33 -30.73
N MET A 275 -4.54 1.36 -31.52
CA MET A 275 -4.09 2.56 -32.24
C MET A 275 -4.75 2.74 -33.62
N GLY A 276 -5.18 1.64 -34.26
CA GLY A 276 -5.72 1.61 -35.64
C GLY A 276 -7.12 2.20 -35.82
N GLU A 277 -7.48 2.53 -37.07
CA GLU A 277 -8.79 3.09 -37.46
C GLU A 277 -9.95 2.07 -37.43
N SER A 278 -11.18 2.58 -37.36
CA SER A 278 -12.42 1.85 -37.06
C SER A 278 -12.78 0.69 -38.01
N GLY A 279 -12.17 0.60 -39.20
CA GLY A 279 -12.51 -0.40 -40.22
C GLY A 279 -12.22 -1.86 -39.83
N ASP A 280 -11.15 -2.11 -39.05
CA ASP A 280 -10.77 -3.46 -38.61
C ASP A 280 -11.34 -3.81 -37.21
N ARG A 281 -12.06 -2.86 -36.58
CA ARG A 281 -12.60 -3.04 -35.21
C ARG A 281 -13.66 -4.12 -35.13
N SER A 282 -14.51 -4.28 -36.16
CA SER A 282 -15.55 -5.32 -36.16
C SER A 282 -14.95 -6.74 -36.17
N ARG A 283 -13.91 -6.96 -37.01
CA ARG A 283 -13.20 -8.24 -37.07
C ARG A 283 -12.44 -8.50 -35.78
N TYR A 284 -11.76 -7.49 -35.24
CA TYR A 284 -11.06 -7.57 -33.97
C TYR A 284 -12.02 -7.89 -32.81
N SER A 285 -13.13 -7.16 -32.68
CA SER A 285 -14.17 -7.40 -31.68
C SER A 285 -14.76 -8.82 -31.77
N LYS A 286 -14.98 -9.33 -32.99
CA LYS A 286 -15.43 -10.71 -33.20
C LYS A 286 -14.40 -11.72 -32.70
N LYS A 287 -13.12 -11.57 -33.05
CA LYS A 287 -12.04 -12.43 -32.52
C LYS A 287 -11.98 -12.40 -30.99
N LEU A 288 -12.10 -11.22 -30.40
CA LEU A 288 -12.14 -11.07 -28.94
C LEU A 288 -13.35 -11.77 -28.33
N ALA A 289 -14.51 -11.72 -28.97
CA ALA A 289 -15.69 -12.45 -28.51
C ALA A 289 -15.47 -13.97 -28.55
N ASP A 290 -14.80 -14.48 -29.58
CA ASP A 290 -14.44 -15.90 -29.71
C ASP A 290 -13.39 -16.32 -28.65
N ASP A 291 -12.44 -15.44 -28.33
CA ASP A 291 -11.43 -15.69 -27.29
C ASP A 291 -11.96 -15.52 -25.87
N LEU A 292 -12.95 -14.66 -25.66
CA LEU A 292 -13.58 -14.45 -24.35
C LEU A 292 -14.21 -15.73 -23.81
N VAL A 293 -14.77 -16.57 -24.67
CA VAL A 293 -15.38 -17.85 -24.24
C VAL A 293 -14.34 -18.95 -24.03
N ASN A 294 -13.06 -18.70 -24.35
CA ASN A 294 -11.97 -19.65 -24.12
C ASN A 294 -11.26 -19.35 -22.79
N PRO A 295 -11.33 -20.23 -21.77
CA PRO A 295 -10.75 -19.97 -20.46
C PRO A 295 -9.25 -19.66 -20.46
N SER A 296 -8.46 -20.17 -21.42
CA SER A 296 -7.02 -19.88 -21.49
C SER A 296 -6.69 -18.51 -22.08
N ARG A 297 -7.68 -17.79 -22.64
CA ARG A 297 -7.50 -16.47 -23.28
C ARG A 297 -8.47 -15.42 -22.76
N THR A 298 -9.42 -15.82 -21.91
CA THR A 298 -10.53 -14.98 -21.45
C THR A 298 -10.06 -13.73 -20.74
N VAL A 299 -8.96 -13.77 -19.98
CA VAL A 299 -8.50 -12.61 -19.20
C VAL A 299 -8.03 -11.50 -20.13
N ILE A 300 -7.13 -11.82 -21.07
CA ILE A 300 -6.64 -10.88 -22.09
C ILE A 300 -7.78 -10.42 -23.01
N ALA A 301 -8.64 -11.33 -23.44
CA ALA A 301 -9.78 -11.00 -24.29
C ALA A 301 -10.74 -10.00 -23.61
N ALA A 302 -11.08 -10.21 -22.34
CA ALA A 302 -11.93 -9.31 -21.57
C ALA A 302 -11.31 -7.91 -21.40
N LEU A 303 -10.01 -7.84 -21.08
CA LEU A 303 -9.30 -6.55 -20.96
C LEU A 303 -9.21 -5.80 -22.29
N ARG A 304 -9.03 -6.52 -23.40
CA ARG A 304 -9.05 -5.93 -24.75
C ARG A 304 -10.45 -5.44 -25.14
N LEU A 305 -11.51 -6.17 -24.74
CA LEU A 305 -12.89 -5.73 -24.90
C LEU A 305 -13.19 -4.49 -24.06
N GLU A 306 -12.68 -4.42 -22.83
CA GLU A 306 -12.74 -3.22 -21.99
C GLU A 306 -11.99 -2.04 -22.63
N ALA A 307 -10.84 -2.30 -23.25
CA ALA A 307 -10.06 -1.29 -23.97
C ALA A 307 -10.70 -0.81 -25.30
N LEU A 308 -11.74 -1.50 -25.79
CA LEU A 308 -12.61 -0.99 -26.86
C LEU A 308 -13.73 -0.08 -26.33
N GLY A 309 -14.02 -0.13 -25.03
CA GLY A 309 -15.02 0.70 -24.37
C GLY A 309 -16.43 0.12 -24.45
N GLN A 310 -17.42 1.02 -24.40
CA GLN A 310 -18.84 0.67 -24.22
C GLN A 310 -19.42 -0.20 -25.33
N GLU A 311 -18.85 -0.17 -26.54
CA GLU A 311 -19.28 -1.00 -27.67
C GLU A 311 -19.18 -2.51 -27.38
N SER A 312 -18.27 -2.91 -26.49
CA SER A 312 -18.08 -4.31 -26.08
C SER A 312 -19.11 -4.81 -25.08
N SER A 313 -19.92 -3.93 -24.48
CA SER A 313 -20.84 -4.29 -23.40
C SER A 313 -21.81 -5.42 -23.77
N ALA A 314 -22.28 -5.46 -25.02
CA ALA A 314 -23.18 -6.52 -25.49
C ALA A 314 -22.50 -7.89 -25.59
N VAL A 315 -21.20 -7.94 -25.90
CA VAL A 315 -20.40 -9.17 -25.91
C VAL A 315 -20.19 -9.66 -24.48
N LEU A 316 -19.75 -8.77 -23.59
CA LEU A 316 -19.49 -9.10 -22.20
C LEU A 316 -20.76 -9.57 -21.46
N LYS A 317 -21.90 -8.92 -21.68
CA LYS A 317 -23.19 -9.34 -21.08
C LYS A 317 -23.62 -10.74 -21.50
N ARG A 318 -23.29 -11.18 -22.71
CA ARG A 318 -23.56 -12.57 -23.15
C ARG A 318 -22.67 -13.56 -22.42
N ALA A 319 -21.40 -13.22 -22.19
CA ALA A 319 -20.45 -14.07 -21.49
C ALA A 319 -20.76 -14.27 -19.99
N LEU A 320 -21.58 -13.41 -19.38
CA LEU A 320 -22.10 -13.62 -18.02
C LEU A 320 -22.91 -14.92 -17.87
N LYS A 321 -23.43 -15.48 -18.97
CA LYS A 321 -24.19 -16.75 -18.97
C LYS A 321 -23.32 -17.96 -19.29
N HIS A 322 -22.01 -17.79 -19.44
CA HIS A 322 -21.11 -18.87 -19.80
C HIS A 322 -20.93 -19.88 -18.65
N GLU A 323 -20.67 -21.14 -18.98
CA GLU A 323 -20.54 -22.24 -18.00
C GLU A 323 -19.27 -22.08 -17.15
N ASN A 324 -18.17 -21.66 -17.76
CA ASN A 324 -16.90 -21.46 -17.06
C ASN A 324 -16.94 -20.21 -16.14
N PRO A 325 -16.64 -20.36 -14.83
CA PRO A 325 -16.69 -19.25 -13.88
C PRO A 325 -15.68 -18.12 -14.13
N LEU A 326 -14.48 -18.44 -14.64
CA LEU A 326 -13.48 -17.43 -14.97
C LEU A 326 -13.97 -16.53 -16.11
N VAL A 327 -14.63 -17.10 -17.12
CA VAL A 327 -15.25 -16.32 -18.21
C VAL A 327 -16.32 -15.36 -17.68
N ARG A 328 -17.20 -15.85 -16.81
CA ARG A 328 -18.23 -15.00 -16.16
C ARG A 328 -17.59 -13.88 -15.35
N PHE A 329 -16.57 -14.21 -14.55
CA PHE A 329 -15.85 -13.24 -13.74
C PHE A 329 -15.18 -12.16 -14.61
N CYS A 330 -14.39 -12.53 -15.62
CA CYS A 330 -13.69 -11.57 -16.47
C CYS A 330 -14.66 -10.64 -17.19
N ALA A 331 -15.77 -11.19 -17.70
CA ALA A 331 -16.83 -10.40 -18.31
C ALA A 331 -17.50 -9.44 -17.31
N ALA A 332 -17.81 -9.92 -16.10
CA ALA A 332 -18.42 -9.16 -15.03
C ALA A 332 -17.52 -8.01 -14.55
N GLU A 333 -16.22 -8.30 -14.38
CA GLU A 333 -15.23 -7.32 -13.95
C GLU A 333 -15.11 -6.19 -14.98
N SER A 334 -14.94 -6.53 -16.26
CA SER A 334 -14.89 -5.53 -17.33
C SER A 334 -16.17 -4.71 -17.45
N LEU A 335 -17.35 -5.32 -17.28
CA LEU A 335 -18.61 -4.57 -17.24
C LEU A 335 -18.66 -3.55 -16.12
N CYS A 336 -18.18 -3.89 -14.91
CA CYS A 336 -18.19 -2.96 -13.77
C CYS A 336 -17.24 -1.78 -13.99
N TYR A 337 -16.06 -2.00 -14.57
CA TYR A 337 -15.13 -0.90 -14.91
C TYR A 337 -15.63 -0.05 -16.09
N LEU A 338 -16.43 -0.62 -16.99
CA LEU A 338 -17.22 0.11 -17.99
C LEU A 338 -18.47 0.79 -17.36
N GLY A 339 -18.67 0.76 -16.05
CA GLY A 339 -19.82 1.40 -15.40
C GLY A 339 -21.16 0.72 -15.67
N SER A 340 -21.17 -0.56 -16.05
CA SER A 340 -22.38 -1.35 -16.22
C SER A 340 -22.67 -2.21 -14.97
N PRO A 341 -23.84 -2.06 -14.32
CA PRO A 341 -24.17 -2.84 -13.12
C PRO A 341 -24.47 -4.32 -13.40
N SER A 342 -24.52 -4.73 -14.68
CA SER A 342 -24.82 -6.11 -15.06
C SER A 342 -23.82 -7.14 -14.55
N GLY A 343 -22.59 -6.73 -14.20
CA GLY A 343 -21.56 -7.63 -13.65
C GLY A 343 -21.64 -7.85 -12.13
N VAL A 344 -22.43 -7.05 -11.39
CA VAL A 344 -22.37 -7.01 -9.92
C VAL A 344 -22.65 -8.36 -9.26
N GLU A 345 -23.69 -9.05 -9.71
CA GLU A 345 -24.06 -10.33 -9.12
C GLU A 345 -22.96 -11.39 -9.32
N GLU A 346 -22.35 -11.44 -10.49
CA GLU A 346 -21.29 -12.40 -10.76
C GLU A 346 -19.98 -12.05 -10.03
N LEU A 347 -19.67 -10.76 -9.84
CA LEU A 347 -18.55 -10.38 -8.96
C LEU A 347 -18.81 -10.78 -7.51
N ALA A 348 -20.03 -10.58 -7.00
CA ALA A 348 -20.37 -10.97 -5.63
C ALA A 348 -20.24 -12.50 -5.44
N LYS A 349 -20.75 -13.29 -6.40
CA LYS A 349 -20.58 -14.75 -6.41
C LYS A 349 -19.11 -15.15 -6.49
N ALA A 350 -18.32 -14.54 -7.38
CA ALA A 350 -16.90 -14.82 -7.51
C ALA A 350 -16.12 -14.50 -6.22
N ALA A 351 -16.43 -13.39 -5.54
CA ALA A 351 -15.80 -13.05 -4.26
C ALA A 351 -16.10 -14.09 -3.17
N LEU A 352 -17.33 -14.62 -3.18
CA LEU A 352 -17.82 -15.61 -2.23
C LEU A 352 -17.21 -16.99 -2.47
N ASP A 353 -17.15 -17.43 -3.72
CA ASP A 353 -16.84 -18.81 -4.08
C ASP A 353 -15.39 -19.02 -4.53
N GLN A 354 -14.69 -17.97 -4.96
CA GLN A 354 -13.35 -18.07 -5.55
C GLN A 354 -12.34 -17.17 -4.82
N PRO A 355 -11.61 -17.71 -3.82
CA PRO A 355 -10.60 -16.94 -3.07
C PRO A 355 -9.57 -16.23 -3.95
N MET A 356 -9.15 -16.86 -5.06
CA MET A 356 -8.17 -16.29 -6.00
C MET A 356 -8.66 -15.02 -6.70
N LEU A 357 -9.97 -14.93 -6.95
CA LEU A 357 -10.59 -13.80 -7.64
C LEU A 357 -11.13 -12.73 -6.68
N ARG A 358 -11.18 -13.04 -5.39
CA ARG A 358 -11.84 -12.23 -4.35
C ARG A 358 -11.36 -10.79 -4.28
N SER A 359 -10.04 -10.57 -4.32
CA SER A 359 -9.49 -9.22 -4.23
C SER A 359 -9.90 -8.34 -5.42
N TYR A 360 -9.92 -8.92 -6.62
CA TYR A 360 -10.35 -8.26 -7.86
C TYR A 360 -11.86 -8.03 -7.88
N ALA A 361 -12.64 -9.04 -7.49
CA ALA A 361 -14.09 -8.96 -7.44
C ALA A 361 -14.58 -7.86 -6.49
N LEU A 362 -14.05 -7.81 -5.27
CA LEU A 362 -14.43 -6.78 -4.31
C LEU A 362 -13.94 -5.38 -4.73
N ALA A 363 -12.79 -5.27 -5.38
CA ALA A 363 -12.32 -4.01 -5.94
C ALA A 363 -13.20 -3.53 -7.11
N GLY A 364 -13.69 -4.45 -7.95
CA GLY A 364 -14.66 -4.16 -9.02
C GLY A 364 -16.04 -3.79 -8.50
N LEU A 365 -16.48 -4.35 -7.37
CA LEU A 365 -17.70 -3.90 -6.68
C LEU A 365 -17.52 -2.50 -6.10
N ALA A 366 -16.36 -2.22 -5.50
CA ALA A 366 -16.04 -0.91 -4.91
C ALA A 366 -15.72 0.18 -5.95
N SER A 367 -15.43 -0.18 -7.21
CA SER A 367 -15.23 0.82 -8.27
C SER A 367 -16.52 1.38 -8.84
N MET A 368 -17.67 0.78 -8.52
CA MET A 368 -18.98 1.16 -9.03
C MET A 368 -19.87 1.67 -7.90
N ASP A 369 -20.10 2.97 -7.90
CA ASP A 369 -20.98 3.69 -6.97
C ASP A 369 -22.45 3.58 -7.37
N GLU A 370 -22.95 2.35 -7.34
CA GLU A 370 -24.35 2.00 -7.60
C GLU A 370 -24.93 1.29 -6.37
N GLY A 371 -26.22 1.51 -6.10
CA GLY A 371 -26.89 0.95 -4.93
C GLY A 371 -26.81 -0.58 -4.85
N ILE A 372 -26.83 -1.27 -6.01
CA ILE A 372 -26.69 -2.73 -6.06
C ILE A 372 -25.31 -3.22 -5.59
N SER A 373 -24.23 -2.48 -5.85
CA SER A 373 -22.89 -2.81 -5.35
C SER A 373 -22.84 -2.71 -3.84
N GLN A 374 -23.42 -1.65 -3.26
CA GLN A 374 -23.51 -1.48 -1.81
C GLN A 374 -24.30 -2.62 -1.15
N ILE A 375 -25.44 -3.00 -1.74
CA ILE A 375 -26.25 -4.13 -1.27
C ILE A 375 -25.43 -5.43 -1.27
N LYS A 376 -24.73 -5.74 -2.37
CA LYS A 376 -23.92 -6.97 -2.46
C LYS A 376 -22.71 -6.95 -1.54
N LEU A 377 -22.02 -5.83 -1.38
CA LEU A 377 -20.93 -5.72 -0.41
C LEU A 377 -21.43 -5.91 1.03
N ARG A 378 -22.63 -5.40 1.35
CA ARG A 378 -23.28 -5.67 2.63
C ARG A 378 -23.59 -7.16 2.79
N GLU A 379 -24.19 -7.82 1.80
CA GLU A 379 -24.43 -9.28 1.88
C GLU A 379 -23.13 -10.07 2.15
N LEU A 380 -22.03 -9.72 1.49
CA LEU A 380 -20.73 -10.38 1.68
C LEU A 380 -20.11 -10.12 3.07
N LEU A 381 -20.26 -8.91 3.60
CA LEU A 381 -19.85 -8.53 4.96
C LEU A 381 -20.55 -9.41 6.00
N PHE A 382 -21.84 -9.68 5.80
CA PHE A 382 -22.68 -10.51 6.66
C PHE A 382 -22.51 -12.03 6.40
N SER A 383 -21.67 -12.43 5.44
CA SER A 383 -21.47 -13.86 5.16
C SER A 383 -20.80 -14.59 6.33
N ASN A 384 -21.11 -15.88 6.48
CA ASN A 384 -20.53 -16.76 7.50
C ASN A 384 -19.36 -17.62 6.99
N LYS A 385 -18.78 -17.29 5.82
CA LYS A 385 -17.73 -18.11 5.19
C LYS A 385 -16.34 -17.83 5.79
N ASP A 386 -15.67 -16.79 5.30
CA ASP A 386 -14.24 -16.54 5.54
C ASP A 386 -14.02 -15.10 6.08
N ASP A 387 -13.08 -14.94 7.00
CA ASP A 387 -12.71 -13.67 7.62
C ASP A 387 -12.19 -12.67 6.57
N GLU A 388 -11.44 -13.16 5.57
CA GLU A 388 -10.91 -12.31 4.50
C GLU A 388 -12.00 -11.69 3.63
N LEU A 389 -13.07 -12.45 3.36
CA LEU A 389 -14.21 -11.97 2.57
C LEU A 389 -14.96 -10.88 3.34
N ARG A 390 -15.24 -11.13 4.61
CA ARG A 390 -16.05 -10.22 5.45
C ARG A 390 -15.33 -8.90 5.67
N TYR A 391 -14.05 -8.94 6.04
CA TYR A 391 -13.26 -7.73 6.19
C TYR A 391 -12.97 -7.06 4.85
N GLY A 392 -12.73 -7.85 3.79
CA GLY A 392 -12.58 -7.35 2.43
C GLY A 392 -13.80 -6.56 1.98
N ALA A 393 -15.00 -7.07 2.24
CA ALA A 393 -16.28 -6.43 1.94
C ALA A 393 -16.55 -5.20 2.82
N PHE A 394 -16.26 -5.26 4.12
CA PHE A 394 -16.28 -4.10 5.02
C PHE A 394 -15.41 -2.96 4.46
N ARG A 395 -14.16 -3.27 4.09
CA ARG A 395 -13.22 -2.28 3.55
C ARG A 395 -13.68 -1.69 2.22
N ALA A 396 -14.21 -2.53 1.32
CA ALA A 396 -14.79 -2.08 0.05
C ALA A 396 -15.98 -1.15 0.27
N LEU A 397 -16.95 -1.56 1.10
CA LEU A 397 -18.15 -0.78 1.39
C LEU A 397 -17.80 0.55 2.05
N ARG A 398 -16.89 0.55 3.04
CA ARG A 398 -16.41 1.77 3.71
C ARG A 398 -15.66 2.72 2.77
N THR A 399 -14.97 2.19 1.77
CA THR A 399 -14.28 3.01 0.77
C THR A 399 -15.26 3.65 -0.21
N LEU A 400 -16.33 2.93 -0.53
CA LEU A 400 -17.41 3.40 -1.41
C LEU A 400 -18.28 4.45 -0.70
N ASP A 401 -18.75 4.13 0.50
CA ASP A 401 -19.58 4.98 1.34
C ASP A 401 -19.24 4.77 2.82
N ALA A 402 -18.46 5.69 3.39
CA ALA A 402 -18.10 5.68 4.80
C ALA A 402 -19.26 6.05 5.74
N THR A 403 -20.36 6.59 5.21
CA THR A 403 -21.56 6.96 5.98
C THR A 403 -22.58 5.82 6.07
N ASN A 404 -22.35 4.72 5.34
CA ASN A 404 -23.21 3.57 5.35
C ASN A 404 -23.29 2.95 6.76
N GLU A 405 -24.52 2.76 7.26
CA GLU A 405 -24.79 2.25 8.60
C GLU A 405 -24.06 0.93 8.90
N ALA A 406 -23.94 0.05 7.90
CA ALA A 406 -23.34 -1.27 8.03
C ALA A 406 -21.81 -1.25 8.28
N VAL A 407 -21.16 -0.10 8.08
CA VAL A 407 -19.72 0.12 8.32
C VAL A 407 -19.44 1.35 9.17
N SER A 408 -20.49 1.90 9.80
CA SER A 408 -20.36 3.03 10.70
C SER A 408 -19.47 2.67 11.89
N GLY A 409 -18.86 3.68 12.50
CA GLY A 409 -17.95 3.48 13.62
C GLY A 409 -17.75 4.77 14.39
N GLU A 410 -17.10 4.65 15.54
CA GLU A 410 -16.82 5.75 16.44
C GLU A 410 -15.30 5.99 16.52
N LEU A 411 -14.88 7.24 16.48
CA LEU A 411 -13.49 7.62 16.70
C LEU A 411 -13.23 7.75 18.20
N LEU A 412 -12.43 6.83 18.76
CA LEU A 412 -12.10 6.80 20.18
C LEU A 412 -10.81 7.55 20.48
N ASN A 413 -10.87 8.49 21.43
CA ASN A 413 -9.74 9.29 21.92
C ASN A 413 -8.91 9.95 20.78
N ASP A 414 -9.59 10.38 19.71
CA ASP A 414 -8.97 10.91 18.48
C ASP A 414 -7.84 10.02 17.90
N SER A 415 -7.88 8.72 18.21
CA SER A 415 -6.77 7.79 17.98
C SER A 415 -7.14 6.68 17.01
N PHE A 416 -8.26 5.99 17.23
CA PHE A 416 -8.65 4.85 16.41
C PHE A 416 -10.16 4.70 16.28
N TRP A 417 -10.57 4.11 15.17
CA TRP A 417 -11.96 3.79 14.91
C TRP A 417 -12.34 2.44 15.50
N LEU A 418 -13.45 2.41 16.22
CA LEU A 418 -14.11 1.18 16.64
C LEU A 418 -15.38 0.99 15.82
N HIS A 419 -15.51 -0.18 15.20
CA HIS A 419 -16.65 -0.56 14.40
C HIS A 419 -17.30 -1.82 14.99
N GLU A 420 -18.62 -1.79 15.21
CA GLU A 420 -19.41 -2.98 15.55
C GLU A 420 -20.31 -3.30 14.35
N VAL A 421 -20.11 -4.44 13.70
CA VAL A 421 -20.74 -4.76 12.41
C VAL A 421 -21.31 -6.18 12.37
N ALA A 422 -22.31 -6.39 11.52
CA ALA A 422 -22.98 -7.69 11.33
C ALA A 422 -23.35 -8.39 12.65
N PRO A 423 -24.24 -7.81 13.48
CA PRO A 423 -24.54 -8.31 14.83
C PRO A 423 -25.10 -9.74 14.86
N GLU A 424 -25.70 -10.20 13.76
CA GLU A 424 -26.25 -11.56 13.60
C GLU A 424 -25.26 -12.54 12.96
N GLY A 425 -24.06 -12.08 12.57
CA GLY A 425 -23.04 -12.90 11.92
C GLY A 425 -22.10 -13.62 12.88
N ARG A 426 -21.16 -14.40 12.34
CA ARG A 426 -20.10 -15.03 13.16
C ARG A 426 -19.22 -14.01 13.88
N GLY A 427 -18.91 -14.26 15.14
CA GLY A 427 -17.95 -13.47 15.92
C GLY A 427 -16.55 -13.42 15.29
N LEU A 428 -15.96 -12.22 15.17
CA LEU A 428 -14.59 -12.01 14.72
C LEU A 428 -14.08 -10.65 15.24
N VAL A 429 -12.87 -10.59 15.76
CA VAL A 429 -12.18 -9.33 16.08
C VAL A 429 -11.11 -9.10 15.01
N HIS A 430 -11.27 -8.07 14.20
CA HIS A 430 -10.30 -7.71 13.17
C HIS A 430 -9.53 -6.45 13.56
N ILE A 431 -8.22 -6.51 13.38
CA ILE A 431 -7.27 -5.43 13.64
C ILE A 431 -6.57 -5.03 12.34
N CYS A 432 -6.55 -3.73 12.05
CA CYS A 432 -5.75 -3.21 10.94
C CYS A 432 -4.36 -2.74 11.40
N THR A 433 -3.31 -3.10 10.66
CA THR A 433 -1.93 -2.65 10.95
C THR A 433 -1.37 -1.69 9.90
N ALA A 434 -2.20 -1.23 8.97
CA ALA A 434 -1.79 -0.34 7.88
C ALA A 434 -2.92 0.58 7.39
N LYS A 435 -2.57 1.76 6.85
CA LYS A 435 -3.50 2.76 6.25
C LYS A 435 -4.49 3.44 7.20
N ARG A 436 -5.05 2.74 8.20
CA ARG A 436 -6.01 3.32 9.16
C ARG A 436 -5.98 2.56 10.49
N ALA A 437 -6.10 3.30 11.60
CA ALA A 437 -6.26 2.73 12.93
C ALA A 437 -7.72 2.35 13.10
N GLU A 438 -8.04 1.09 12.89
CA GLU A 438 -9.39 0.58 12.97
C GLU A 438 -9.44 -0.83 13.58
N ILE A 439 -10.37 -1.01 14.52
CA ILE A 439 -10.76 -2.28 15.11
C ILE A 439 -12.19 -2.56 14.66
N VAL A 440 -12.41 -3.73 14.08
CA VAL A 440 -13.74 -4.13 13.60
C VAL A 440 -14.19 -5.37 14.35
N LEU A 441 -15.23 -5.20 15.16
CA LEU A 441 -15.89 -6.23 15.93
C LEU A 441 -17.09 -6.75 15.13
N PHE A 442 -16.97 -7.97 14.63
CA PHE A 442 -18.03 -8.64 13.90
C PHE A 442 -18.85 -9.53 14.82
N GLY A 443 -20.15 -9.65 14.54
CA GLY A 443 -21.04 -10.59 15.23
C GLY A 443 -21.65 -10.03 16.51
N PRO A 444 -22.25 -10.91 17.34
CA PRO A 444 -22.79 -10.52 18.63
C PRO A 444 -21.72 -9.91 19.54
N LYS A 445 -22.10 -9.05 20.49
CA LYS A 445 -21.16 -8.42 21.43
C LYS A 445 -20.20 -9.43 22.05
N ALA A 446 -18.89 -9.22 21.86
CA ALA A 446 -17.84 -10.10 22.35
C ALA A 446 -17.71 -9.97 23.89
N LYS A 447 -18.46 -10.76 24.65
CA LYS A 447 -18.35 -10.79 26.12
C LYS A 447 -17.12 -11.60 26.54
N LEU A 448 -16.21 -10.97 27.25
CA LEU A 448 -14.96 -11.57 27.73
C LEU A 448 -15.24 -12.72 28.71
N GLN A 449 -14.45 -13.80 28.58
CA GLN A 449 -14.50 -14.98 29.42
C GLN A 449 -13.65 -14.76 30.68
N THR A 450 -14.29 -14.87 31.85
CA THR A 450 -13.67 -14.72 33.16
C THR A 450 -13.13 -16.05 33.70
N PRO A 451 -12.12 -16.05 34.58
CA PRO A 451 -11.34 -14.90 35.07
C PRO A 451 -10.17 -14.55 34.14
N PHE A 452 -9.70 -13.31 34.22
CA PHE A 452 -8.48 -12.89 33.53
C PHE A 452 -7.78 -11.72 34.23
N THR A 453 -6.46 -11.69 34.11
CA THR A 453 -5.62 -10.55 34.48
C THR A 453 -4.65 -10.29 33.35
N VAL A 454 -4.68 -9.08 32.82
CA VAL A 454 -3.85 -8.63 31.69
C VAL A 454 -3.09 -7.37 32.08
N LEU A 455 -1.81 -7.33 31.74
CA LEU A 455 -0.96 -6.16 31.83
C LEU A 455 -0.52 -5.78 30.41
N SER A 456 -0.79 -4.53 30.01
CA SER A 456 -0.53 -3.99 28.67
C SER A 456 -0.03 -2.55 28.81
N GLY A 457 1.28 -2.36 28.72
CA GLY A 457 1.91 -1.06 28.96
C GLY A 457 1.53 -0.44 30.31
N GLU A 458 0.80 0.68 30.26
CA GLU A 458 0.33 1.41 31.45
C GLU A 458 -1.00 0.86 32.01
N PHE A 459 -1.65 -0.06 31.29
CA PHE A 459 -2.97 -0.57 31.64
C PHE A 459 -2.88 -1.95 32.28
N THR A 460 -3.61 -2.13 33.38
CA THR A 460 -3.89 -3.44 33.98
C THR A 460 -5.39 -3.66 33.97
N ILE A 461 -5.83 -4.79 33.46
CA ILE A 461 -7.24 -5.18 33.40
C ILE A 461 -7.40 -6.47 34.20
N THR A 462 -8.33 -6.45 35.14
CA THR A 462 -8.56 -7.56 36.08
C THR A 462 -10.05 -7.87 36.16
N CYS A 463 -10.41 -9.15 36.11
CA CYS A 463 -11.76 -9.62 36.33
C CYS A 463 -11.73 -10.97 37.05
N ALA A 464 -12.40 -11.06 38.19
CA ALA A 464 -12.45 -12.28 38.97
C ALA A 464 -13.47 -13.26 38.38
N GLU A 465 -13.51 -14.47 38.94
CA GLU A 465 -14.44 -15.50 38.51
C GLU A 465 -15.88 -15.11 38.88
N ASN A 466 -16.81 -15.18 37.92
CA ASN A 466 -18.22 -14.78 38.06
C ASN A 466 -18.49 -13.28 38.25
N ASP A 467 -17.48 -12.41 38.12
CA ASP A 467 -17.72 -10.97 38.05
C ASP A 467 -18.47 -10.63 36.74
N ASP A 468 -19.33 -9.61 36.80
CA ASP A 468 -20.05 -9.05 35.65
C ASP A 468 -19.37 -7.79 35.07
N GLN A 469 -18.33 -7.31 35.73
CA GLN A 469 -17.52 -6.16 35.36
C GLN A 469 -16.03 -6.45 35.52
N CYS A 470 -15.19 -5.82 34.71
CA CYS A 470 -13.75 -5.83 34.88
C CYS A 470 -13.27 -4.47 35.41
N THR A 471 -12.19 -4.50 36.17
CA THR A 471 -11.54 -3.29 36.64
C THR A 471 -10.33 -2.98 35.78
N ILE A 472 -10.30 -1.76 35.23
CA ILE A 472 -9.20 -1.22 34.43
C ILE A 472 -8.48 -0.16 35.25
N SER A 473 -7.18 -0.34 35.45
CA SER A 473 -6.31 0.67 36.07
C SER A 473 -5.25 1.14 35.09
N ARG A 474 -5.01 2.45 35.04
CA ARG A 474 -3.90 3.05 34.28
C ARG A 474 -2.89 3.64 35.26
N ILE A 475 -1.63 3.20 35.16
CA ILE A 475 -0.50 3.74 35.89
C ILE A 475 0.32 4.56 34.90
N ALA A 476 0.10 5.88 34.88
CA ALA A 476 0.84 6.77 34.00
C ALA A 476 2.31 6.89 34.44
N SER A 477 3.20 6.97 33.45
CA SER A 477 4.64 7.09 33.68
C SER A 477 4.99 8.41 34.41
N ARG A 478 5.75 8.32 35.50
CA ARG A 478 6.29 9.44 36.33
C ARG A 478 5.26 10.26 37.14
N GLY A 479 4.83 9.70 38.28
CA GLY A 479 4.29 10.47 39.41
C GLY A 479 2.83 10.91 39.32
N ALA A 480 2.12 10.54 38.26
CA ALA A 480 0.68 10.72 38.15
C ALA A 480 -0.09 9.68 38.99
N GLU A 481 -1.26 10.08 39.51
CA GLU A 481 -2.13 9.18 40.29
C GLU A 481 -2.61 8.00 39.43
N THR A 482 -2.63 6.82 40.03
CA THR A 482 -3.22 5.64 39.39
C THR A 482 -4.73 5.88 39.25
N THR A 483 -5.20 5.91 38.01
CA THR A 483 -6.64 6.02 37.74
C THR A 483 -7.24 4.63 37.60
N ARG A 484 -8.42 4.42 38.17
CA ARG A 484 -9.13 3.14 38.14
C ARG A 484 -10.58 3.37 37.71
N LYS A 485 -11.06 2.60 36.74
CA LYS A 485 -12.46 2.60 36.30
C LYS A 485 -12.98 1.17 36.22
N SER A 486 -14.28 1.01 36.49
CA SER A 486 -14.99 -0.24 36.19
C SER A 486 -15.49 -0.21 34.75
N SER A 487 -15.55 -1.36 34.09
CA SER A 487 -16.07 -1.54 32.75
C SER A 487 -16.91 -2.83 32.69
N GLY A 488 -17.89 -2.90 31.80
CA GLY A 488 -18.54 -4.18 31.52
C GLY A 488 -17.61 -5.14 30.77
N LEU A 489 -18.10 -6.36 30.54
CA LEU A 489 -17.31 -7.42 29.92
C LEU A 489 -17.37 -7.43 28.39
N ALA A 490 -18.13 -6.55 27.74
CA ALA A 490 -18.09 -6.46 26.28
C ALA A 490 -16.75 -5.84 25.85
N LEU A 491 -16.05 -6.46 24.89
CA LEU A 491 -14.76 -5.96 24.41
C LEU A 491 -14.85 -4.50 23.94
N ALA A 492 -15.95 -4.10 23.29
CA ALA A 492 -16.20 -2.71 22.92
C ALA A 492 -16.17 -1.78 24.14
N GLU A 493 -16.85 -2.12 25.23
CA GLU A 493 -16.91 -1.33 26.46
C GLU A 493 -15.53 -1.20 27.12
N VAL A 494 -14.74 -2.28 27.11
CA VAL A 494 -13.35 -2.26 27.59
C VAL A 494 -12.50 -1.29 26.77
N LEU A 495 -12.63 -1.32 25.44
CA LEU A 495 -11.92 -0.41 24.53
C LEU A 495 -12.34 1.06 24.70
N HIS A 496 -13.64 1.34 24.86
CA HIS A 496 -14.14 2.67 25.24
C HIS A 496 -13.54 3.13 26.56
N THR A 497 -13.46 2.24 27.54
CA THR A 497 -12.95 2.58 28.87
C THR A 497 -11.45 2.92 28.80
N ILE A 498 -10.65 2.13 28.08
CA ILE A 498 -9.24 2.41 27.79
C ILE A 498 -9.07 3.76 27.11
N ALA A 499 -9.86 4.02 26.06
CA ALA A 499 -9.83 5.30 25.35
C ALA A 499 -10.22 6.48 26.27
N SER A 500 -11.25 6.33 27.10
CA SER A 500 -11.68 7.35 28.08
C SER A 500 -10.65 7.62 29.18
N MET A 501 -9.70 6.69 29.36
CA MET A 501 -8.57 6.81 30.27
C MET A 501 -7.31 7.30 29.54
N GLY A 502 -7.45 7.76 28.28
CA GLY A 502 -6.37 8.32 27.46
C GLY A 502 -5.51 7.27 26.75
N GLY A 503 -6.00 6.04 26.59
CA GLY A 503 -5.32 5.01 25.81
C GLY A 503 -5.43 5.26 24.31
N PHE A 504 -4.36 4.95 23.59
CA PHE A 504 -4.28 5.08 22.14
C PHE A 504 -4.42 3.72 21.45
N TYR A 505 -4.44 3.71 20.12
CA TYR A 505 -4.53 2.47 19.34
C TYR A 505 -3.50 1.38 19.72
N PRO A 506 -2.21 1.68 19.98
CA PRO A 506 -1.26 0.65 20.40
C PRO A 506 -1.64 0.01 21.73
N ASP A 507 -2.15 0.79 22.68
CA ASP A 507 -2.59 0.27 23.98
C ASP A 507 -3.81 -0.65 23.80
N ALA A 508 -4.77 -0.25 22.95
CA ALA A 508 -5.93 -1.07 22.60
C ALA A 508 -5.55 -2.40 21.93
N LEU A 509 -4.57 -2.38 21.01
CA LEU A 509 -4.08 -3.60 20.37
C LEU A 509 -3.37 -4.51 21.36
N GLU A 510 -2.47 -3.98 22.18
CA GLU A 510 -1.75 -4.77 23.17
C GLU A 510 -2.72 -5.42 24.15
N VAL A 511 -3.77 -4.71 24.56
CA VAL A 511 -4.85 -5.27 25.37
C VAL A 511 -5.56 -6.42 24.65
N ILE A 512 -5.98 -6.24 23.39
CA ILE A 512 -6.64 -7.30 22.63
C ILE A 512 -5.73 -8.51 22.48
N GLU A 513 -4.45 -8.31 22.15
CA GLU A 513 -3.49 -9.39 22.00
C GLU A 513 -3.29 -10.17 23.30
N GLN A 514 -3.20 -9.50 24.44
CA GLN A 514 -3.03 -10.18 25.73
C GLN A 514 -4.32 -10.89 26.16
N LEU A 515 -5.48 -10.30 25.92
CA LEU A 515 -6.78 -10.95 26.15
C LEU A 515 -6.97 -12.19 25.26
N ASP A 516 -6.51 -12.14 24.01
CA ASP A 516 -6.51 -13.30 23.10
C ASP A 516 -5.55 -14.39 23.59
N ARG A 517 -4.33 -14.02 24.00
CA ARG A 517 -3.33 -14.96 24.55
C ARG A 517 -3.84 -15.70 25.78
N CYS A 518 -4.56 -15.02 26.67
CA CYS A 518 -5.18 -15.67 27.84
C CYS A 518 -6.54 -16.31 27.53
N LYS A 519 -6.98 -16.31 26.26
CA LYS A 519 -8.27 -16.87 25.78
C LYS A 519 -9.49 -16.21 26.41
N ALA A 520 -9.38 -14.97 26.86
CA ALA A 520 -10.51 -14.20 27.37
C ALA A 520 -11.45 -13.73 26.25
N ILE A 521 -10.95 -13.57 25.02
CA ILE A 521 -11.80 -13.19 23.87
C ILE A 521 -12.50 -14.45 23.31
N PRO A 522 -13.85 -14.47 23.22
CA PRO A 522 -14.58 -15.66 22.76
C PRO A 522 -14.49 -15.89 21.24
N TYR A 523 -13.96 -14.93 20.50
CA TYR A 523 -13.91 -14.91 19.04
C TYR A 523 -12.48 -14.91 18.51
N PRO A 524 -12.26 -15.41 17.28
CA PRO A 524 -10.96 -15.32 16.65
C PRO A 524 -10.50 -13.86 16.51
N VAL A 525 -9.24 -13.59 16.86
CA VAL A 525 -8.56 -12.34 16.53
C VAL A 525 -7.78 -12.50 15.22
N ARG A 526 -7.89 -11.53 14.31
CA ARG A 526 -7.19 -11.52 13.02
C ARG A 526 -6.56 -10.17 12.75
N HIS A 527 -5.33 -10.18 12.23
CA HIS A 527 -4.64 -8.98 11.76
C HIS A 527 -4.61 -8.98 10.24
N ASP A 528 -5.09 -7.90 9.63
CA ASP A 528 -5.05 -7.68 8.18
C ASP A 528 -5.45 -8.92 7.36
N ALA A 529 -6.55 -9.59 7.74
CA ALA A 529 -7.25 -10.60 6.94
C ALA A 529 -7.82 -9.96 5.66
N LEU A 530 -6.92 -9.57 4.78
CA LEU A 530 -7.18 -8.88 3.52
C LEU A 530 -7.13 -9.90 2.40
N PRO A 531 -8.07 -9.84 1.44
CA PRO A 531 -7.99 -10.68 0.26
C PRO A 531 -6.74 -10.27 -0.54
N ARG A 532 -5.92 -11.25 -0.92
CA ARG A 532 -4.71 -11.02 -1.72
C ARG A 532 -4.84 -11.70 -3.07
N ALA A 533 -4.16 -11.13 -4.07
CA ALA A 533 -3.90 -11.89 -5.29
C ALA A 533 -3.00 -13.06 -4.92
N VAL A 534 -3.27 -14.24 -5.48
CA VAL A 534 -2.42 -15.41 -5.24
C VAL A 534 -1.05 -15.15 -5.87
N SER A 535 0.00 -15.34 -5.09
CA SER A 535 1.35 -15.21 -5.61
C SER A 535 1.71 -16.37 -6.53
N VAL A 536 2.58 -16.13 -7.53
CA VAL A 536 3.16 -17.19 -8.38
C VAL A 536 3.72 -18.35 -7.55
N GLN A 537 4.29 -18.05 -6.38
CA GLN A 537 4.85 -19.04 -5.46
C GLN A 537 3.77 -19.89 -4.77
N GLU A 538 2.61 -19.31 -4.47
CA GLU A 538 1.45 -20.03 -3.93
C GLU A 538 0.78 -20.90 -4.99
N LEU A 539 0.75 -20.46 -6.25
CA LEU A 539 0.30 -21.27 -7.39
C LEU A 539 1.22 -22.47 -7.62
N VAL A 540 2.54 -22.27 -7.58
CA VAL A 540 3.55 -23.35 -7.68
C VAL A 540 3.46 -24.32 -6.50
N ARG A 541 3.10 -23.84 -5.30
CA ARG A 541 2.84 -24.72 -4.14
C ARG A 541 1.55 -25.49 -4.30
N ALA A 542 0.49 -24.88 -4.82
CA ALA A 542 -0.78 -25.55 -5.10
C ALA A 542 -0.59 -26.69 -6.11
N GLY A 543 0.15 -26.46 -7.21
CA GLY A 543 0.48 -27.50 -8.19
C GLY A 543 1.38 -28.62 -7.68
N LYS A 544 2.01 -28.48 -6.49
CA LYS A 544 2.75 -29.57 -5.82
C LYS A 544 1.90 -30.36 -4.81
N VAL A 545 0.73 -29.83 -4.44
CA VAL A 545 -0.15 -30.36 -3.38
C VAL A 545 -1.41 -31.04 -3.97
N GLU A 546 -1.52 -31.16 -5.30
CA GLU A 546 -2.64 -31.82 -6.00
C GLU A 546 -2.73 -33.33 -5.71
N ALA A 547 -3.23 -33.65 -4.52
CA ALA A 547 -3.86 -34.91 -4.16
C ALA A 547 -4.99 -34.72 -3.12
N GLY A 548 -5.53 -33.51 -2.89
CA GLY A 548 -6.57 -33.36 -1.86
C GLY A 548 -7.27 -32.02 -1.64
N ARG A 549 -7.42 -31.14 -2.63
CA ARG A 549 -8.30 -29.95 -2.47
C ARG A 549 -9.30 -29.84 -3.62
N GLU A 550 -10.51 -30.30 -3.35
CA GLU A 550 -11.71 -30.05 -4.16
C GLU A 550 -12.08 -28.55 -4.05
N ASN A 551 -12.49 -27.93 -5.17
CA ASN A 551 -13.07 -26.56 -5.32
C ASN A 551 -12.20 -25.41 -5.88
N GLN A 552 -11.05 -25.65 -6.52
CA GLN A 552 -10.39 -24.60 -7.31
C GLN A 552 -10.43 -24.95 -8.79
N ASP A 553 -11.04 -24.07 -9.60
CA ASP A 553 -11.08 -24.22 -11.05
C ASP A 553 -9.65 -24.12 -11.62
N GLU A 554 -9.18 -25.19 -12.24
CA GLU A 554 -7.85 -25.30 -12.87
C GLU A 554 -7.57 -24.11 -13.83
N SER A 555 -8.60 -23.63 -14.54
CA SER A 555 -8.48 -22.47 -15.42
C SER A 555 -8.10 -21.19 -14.67
N VAL A 556 -8.57 -21.00 -13.43
CA VAL A 556 -8.25 -19.82 -12.61
C VAL A 556 -6.78 -19.85 -12.17
N ILE A 557 -6.27 -21.04 -11.84
CA ILE A 557 -4.87 -21.25 -11.43
C ILE A 557 -3.95 -20.90 -12.60
N LEU A 558 -4.26 -21.39 -13.80
CA LEU A 558 -3.49 -21.12 -15.01
C LEU A 558 -3.49 -19.63 -15.40
N ALA A 559 -4.58 -18.93 -15.16
CA ALA A 559 -4.74 -17.53 -15.55
C ALA A 559 -4.24 -16.51 -14.52
N ALA A 560 -3.77 -16.93 -13.35
CA ALA A 560 -3.51 -16.02 -12.23
C ALA A 560 -2.40 -14.99 -12.50
N ASP A 561 -1.36 -15.35 -13.27
CA ASP A 561 -0.34 -14.38 -13.73
C ASP A 561 -0.94 -13.30 -14.63
N GLU A 562 -1.94 -13.68 -15.44
CA GLU A 562 -2.71 -12.75 -16.27
C GLU A 562 -3.73 -11.96 -15.47
N LEU A 563 -4.04 -12.23 -14.20
CA LEU A 563 -4.91 -11.34 -13.40
C LEU A 563 -4.16 -10.09 -12.93
N GLY A 564 -2.83 -10.16 -12.86
CA GLY A 564 -1.94 -9.06 -12.50
C GLY A 564 -1.83 -8.83 -10.99
N ALA A 565 -1.25 -7.70 -10.59
CA ALA A 565 -1.01 -7.42 -9.16
C ALA A 565 -2.32 -7.23 -8.37
N THR A 566 -2.24 -7.44 -7.05
CA THR A 566 -3.37 -7.19 -6.13
C THR A 566 -3.88 -5.75 -6.27
N PRO A 567 -5.21 -5.53 -6.35
CA PRO A 567 -5.78 -4.19 -6.37
C PRO A 567 -5.28 -3.33 -5.21
N ASN A 568 -5.02 -2.05 -5.46
CA ASN A 568 -4.44 -1.17 -4.44
C ASN A 568 -5.38 -0.92 -3.25
N LEU A 569 -6.69 -1.18 -3.41
CA LEU A 569 -7.64 -1.29 -2.29
C LEU A 569 -7.13 -2.25 -1.21
N TYR A 570 -6.59 -3.41 -1.61
CA TYR A 570 -6.16 -4.49 -0.71
C TYR A 570 -4.64 -4.64 -0.59
N ALA A 571 -3.85 -3.76 -1.21
CA ALA A 571 -2.41 -3.73 -1.02
C ALA A 571 -2.06 -3.66 0.48
N GLY A 572 -1.26 -4.63 0.93
CA GLY A 572 -0.78 -4.73 2.31
C GLY A 572 0.32 -3.70 2.63
N PRO A 573 0.76 -3.62 3.90
CA PRO A 573 1.86 -2.75 4.30
C PRO A 573 3.14 -3.08 3.53
N SER A 574 3.74 -2.07 2.87
CA SER A 574 5.03 -2.20 2.19
C SER A 574 6.14 -2.43 3.23
N LYS A 575 6.65 -3.66 3.34
CA LYS A 575 7.66 -4.03 4.34
C LYS A 575 9.09 -3.55 4.04
N LYS A 576 9.38 -2.98 2.85
CA LYS A 576 10.78 -2.93 2.34
C LYS A 576 11.30 -1.60 1.78
N SER A 577 10.54 -0.49 1.76
CA SER A 577 11.00 0.73 1.07
C SER A 577 11.13 2.00 1.93
N GLY A 578 10.37 2.14 3.02
CA GLY A 578 10.48 3.29 3.94
C GLY A 578 11.87 3.46 4.56
N SER A 579 12.55 2.35 4.86
CA SER A 579 13.92 2.37 5.40
C SER A 579 14.90 3.08 4.47
N ALA A 580 14.79 3.00 3.14
CA ALA A 580 15.82 3.57 2.26
C ALA A 580 15.87 5.11 2.32
N THR A 581 14.71 5.79 2.44
CA THR A 581 14.65 7.25 2.57
C THR A 581 15.12 7.69 3.94
N LEU A 582 14.67 6.96 4.97
CA LEU A 582 15.04 7.24 6.34
C LEU A 582 16.54 6.98 6.55
N ASP A 583 17.10 5.90 6.00
CA ASP A 583 18.53 5.60 5.94
C ASP A 583 19.33 6.69 5.19
N ARG A 584 18.74 7.31 4.16
CA ARG A 584 19.38 8.45 3.47
C ARG A 584 19.41 9.70 4.35
N LEU A 585 18.32 10.04 5.04
CA LEU A 585 18.24 11.13 6.02
C LEU A 585 19.12 10.87 7.26
N LEU A 586 19.27 9.61 7.65
CA LEU A 586 20.20 9.20 8.70
C LEU A 586 21.65 9.39 8.25
N LYS A 587 21.98 9.13 6.98
CA LYS A 587 23.34 9.32 6.43
C LYS A 587 23.75 10.78 6.27
N SER A 588 22.81 11.71 6.02
CA SER A 588 23.09 13.16 5.98
C SER A 588 23.44 13.73 7.36
N SER A 589 23.20 12.99 8.45
CA SER A 589 23.62 13.39 9.81
C SER A 589 25.13 13.19 10.09
N LYS A 590 25.95 12.79 9.11
CA LYS A 590 27.41 12.71 9.29
C LYS A 590 28.04 14.11 9.26
N PRO A 591 29.01 14.42 10.14
CA PRO A 591 29.67 15.72 10.14
C PRO A 591 30.39 15.95 8.80
N VAL A 592 30.33 17.18 8.31
CA VAL A 592 31.37 17.69 7.40
C VAL A 592 32.66 17.61 8.21
N LYS A 593 33.62 16.79 7.76
CA LYS A 593 34.99 16.90 8.28
C LYS A 593 35.43 18.31 7.93
N ASP A 594 35.70 19.13 8.94
CA ASP A 594 36.45 20.36 8.74
C ASP A 594 37.74 19.96 7.99
N THR A 595 37.84 20.41 6.74
CA THR A 595 39.13 20.43 6.06
C THR A 595 40.01 21.36 6.88
N GLU A 596 40.84 20.79 7.74
CA GLU A 596 41.98 21.47 8.33
C GLU A 596 42.75 22.13 7.20
N ALA A 597 42.65 23.45 7.13
CA ALA A 597 43.55 24.28 6.35
C ALA A 597 44.95 24.09 6.96
N THR A 598 45.75 23.20 6.35
CA THR A 598 47.17 23.10 6.62
C THR A 598 47.83 24.41 6.20
N ALA A 599 47.93 25.35 7.14
CA ALA A 599 48.77 26.53 7.03
C ALA A 599 50.23 26.09 7.15
N ASN A 600 50.86 25.82 5.99
CA ASN A 600 52.31 25.71 5.89
C ASN A 600 52.92 27.11 6.08
N ALA A 601 53.38 27.42 7.28
CA ALA A 601 54.32 28.51 7.54
C ALA A 601 55.76 27.94 7.57
N PRO A 602 56.71 28.47 6.78
CA PRO A 602 58.07 27.93 6.72
C PRO A 602 58.92 28.45 7.88
N SER A 603 59.46 27.53 8.70
CA SER A 603 60.49 27.83 9.70
C SER A 603 61.84 28.07 9.02
N LYS A 604 62.22 29.34 8.80
CA LYS A 604 63.62 29.72 8.53
C LYS A 604 64.41 29.62 9.85
N ARG A 605 65.31 28.64 9.94
CA ARG A 605 66.47 28.69 10.84
C ARG A 605 67.51 29.62 10.22
N ILE A 606 67.82 30.72 10.90
CA ILE A 606 69.07 31.45 10.71
C ILE A 606 70.03 30.89 11.75
N SER A 607 71.08 30.23 11.28
CA SER A 607 72.34 30.06 12.00
C SER A 607 73.39 30.76 11.14
N ASN A 608 73.84 31.93 11.55
CA ASN A 608 75.07 32.52 11.02
C ASN A 608 76.23 32.12 11.94
N PRO A 609 77.34 31.63 11.38
CA PRO A 609 78.66 31.92 11.91
C PRO A 609 79.23 33.17 11.20
N ASP A 610 79.88 34.00 12.02
CA ASP A 610 80.77 35.14 11.73
C ASP A 610 80.24 36.35 10.92
#